data_AF-A0A2N1XZR0-F1
#
_entry.id   AF-A0A2N1XZR0-F1
#
_cell.length_a   1.000
_cell.length_b   1.000
_cell.length_c   1.000
_cell.angle_alpha   90.00
_cell.angle_beta   90.00
_cell.angle_gamma   90.00
#
_symmetry.space_group_name_H-M   'P 1'
#
loop_
_entity.id
_entity.type
_entity.pdbx_description
1 polymer ?
#
loop_
_entity_poly.entity_id
_entity_poly.type
_entity_poly.pdbx_seq_one_letter_code
_entity_poly.pdbx_strand_id
1 'polypeptide(L)'
;MVMPQGTRYHLNGNNCSGVGGANNAWVVAASDITVNATCTIAIDYFPATYFLTTNTSPDGNIAPLAVANQPNATPATLYRYEIKPANYSSAAQYAAAIQNFANWFSYYRTRHLAVRGGISIALTGVDFLRTGLFTINSLTNPVEMRDLALATDRGDLYSTATGGIFRNPQNGGTPNRQAVNHAGGQFQRSGANAPVQLACQANHGWQCRWQHGCTLC
;
A
#
# COMPACT_ATOMS: atom_id res chain seq x y z
N MET A 1 -8.66 8.79 23.98
CA MET A 1 -9.11 8.62 22.58
C MET A 1 -10.61 8.91 22.54
N VAL A 2 -11.13 9.59 21.52
CA VAL A 2 -12.58 9.76 21.35
C VAL A 2 -13.04 8.80 20.27
N MET A 3 -14.04 7.97 20.59
CA MET A 3 -14.78 7.18 19.62
C MET A 3 -16.04 7.96 19.23
N PRO A 4 -16.25 8.27 17.95
CA PRO A 4 -17.37 9.10 17.54
C PRO A 4 -18.71 8.34 17.63
N GLN A 5 -19.80 9.10 17.78
CA GLN A 5 -21.17 8.62 17.65
C GLN A 5 -21.35 7.78 16.37
N GLY A 6 -22.14 6.71 16.46
CA GLY A 6 -22.40 5.79 15.34
C GLY A 6 -21.34 4.70 15.15
N THR A 7 -20.21 4.75 15.87
CA THR A 7 -19.23 3.67 15.83
C THR A 7 -19.82 2.40 16.42
N ARG A 8 -19.76 1.29 15.68
CA ARG A 8 -20.12 -0.03 16.19
C ARG A 8 -18.91 -0.68 16.85
N TYR A 9 -19.02 -1.05 18.12
CA TYR A 9 -17.93 -1.60 18.91
C TYR A 9 -18.38 -2.77 19.79
N HIS A 10 -17.40 -3.51 20.30
CA HIS A 10 -17.59 -4.66 21.16
C HIS A 10 -16.53 -4.66 22.28
N LEU A 11 -16.99 -4.96 23.49
CA LEU A 11 -16.17 -5.11 24.70
C LEU A 11 -16.15 -6.58 25.12
N ASN A 12 -14.96 -7.17 25.20
CA ASN A 12 -14.79 -8.55 25.64
C ASN A 12 -14.75 -8.62 27.19
N GLY A 13 -15.90 -8.42 27.82
CA GLY A 13 -16.13 -8.64 29.27
C GLY A 13 -15.50 -7.63 30.24
N ASN A 14 -14.55 -6.81 29.81
CA ASN A 14 -14.00 -5.74 30.64
C ASN A 14 -14.81 -4.46 30.45
N ASN A 15 -15.46 -4.00 31.52
CA ASN A 15 -16.04 -2.65 31.60
C ASN A 15 -14.90 -1.63 31.41
N CYS A 16 -14.76 -1.10 30.20
CA CYS A 16 -13.90 0.05 29.93
C CYS A 16 -14.52 1.27 30.60
N SER A 17 -13.91 1.81 31.66
CA SER A 17 -14.40 3.02 32.33
C SER A 17 -14.62 4.15 31.33
N GLY A 18 -15.88 4.56 31.17
CA GLY A 18 -16.32 5.61 30.22
C GLY A 18 -16.89 5.09 28.91
N VAL A 19 -16.72 3.81 28.57
CA VAL A 19 -17.31 3.16 27.39
C VAL A 19 -18.47 2.28 27.88
N GLY A 20 -19.67 2.87 27.98
CA GLY A 20 -20.88 2.12 28.33
C GLY A 20 -21.19 1.05 27.27
N GLY A 21 -21.82 -0.06 27.63
CA GLY A 21 -22.18 -1.11 26.67
C GLY A 21 -22.47 -2.45 27.34
N ALA A 22 -23.30 -3.29 26.72
CA ALA A 22 -23.53 -4.65 27.19
C ALA A 22 -22.26 -5.47 26.96
N ASN A 23 -21.72 -6.07 28.04
CA ASN A 23 -20.59 -6.97 27.97
C ASN A 23 -20.87 -8.10 26.95
N ASN A 24 -19.90 -8.37 26.08
CA ASN A 24 -19.95 -9.45 25.09
C ASN A 24 -21.03 -9.29 23.99
N ALA A 25 -21.41 -8.04 23.66
CA ALA A 25 -22.33 -7.73 22.56
C ALA A 25 -21.81 -6.58 21.69
N TRP A 26 -22.17 -6.61 20.41
CA TRP A 26 -21.92 -5.49 19.49
C TRP A 26 -22.93 -4.38 19.76
N VAL A 27 -22.45 -3.19 20.05
CA VAL A 27 -23.26 -1.99 20.35
C VAL A 27 -22.86 -0.83 19.44
N VAL A 28 -23.77 0.09 19.19
CA VAL A 28 -23.51 1.32 18.42
C VAL A 28 -23.41 2.49 19.40
N ALA A 29 -22.35 3.28 19.32
CA ALA A 29 -22.14 4.45 20.15
C ALA A 29 -23.27 5.47 19.93
N ALA A 30 -24.10 5.70 20.96
CA ALA A 30 -25.21 6.64 20.88
C ALA A 30 -24.76 8.12 20.91
N SER A 31 -23.56 8.38 21.40
CA SER A 31 -22.89 9.68 21.44
C SER A 31 -21.39 9.48 21.28
N ASP A 32 -20.63 10.58 21.19
CA ASP A 32 -19.17 10.51 21.31
C ASP A 32 -18.78 9.91 22.67
N ILE A 33 -17.84 8.98 22.66
CA ILE A 33 -17.34 8.27 23.84
C ILE A 33 -15.87 8.61 24.05
N THR A 34 -15.55 9.22 25.18
CA THR A 34 -14.16 9.47 25.57
C THR A 34 -13.61 8.27 26.33
N VAL A 35 -12.70 7.53 25.70
CA VAL A 35 -11.98 6.41 26.31
C VAL A 35 -10.85 6.96 27.18
N ASN A 36 -11.03 6.84 28.50
CA ASN A 36 -10.14 7.37 29.54
C ASN A 36 -9.34 6.29 30.28
N ALA A 37 -9.40 5.04 29.81
CA ALA A 37 -8.72 3.90 30.42
C ALA A 37 -7.98 3.07 29.37
N THR A 38 -6.98 2.31 29.82
CA THR A 38 -6.32 1.31 28.99
C THR A 38 -7.22 0.07 28.91
N CYS A 39 -7.84 -0.15 27.76
CA CYS A 39 -8.67 -1.33 27.56
C CYS A 39 -8.71 -1.76 26.08
N THR A 40 -9.12 -3.00 25.85
CA THR A 40 -9.24 -3.56 24.49
C THR A 40 -10.66 -3.40 24.01
N ILE A 41 -10.84 -2.65 22.93
CA ILE A 41 -12.13 -2.39 22.29
C ILE A 41 -12.04 -2.89 20.85
N ALA A 42 -12.93 -3.79 20.46
CA ALA A 42 -13.07 -4.17 19.06
C ALA A 42 -13.99 -3.17 18.36
N ILE A 43 -13.61 -2.70 17.18
CA ILE A 43 -14.38 -1.76 16.37
C ILE A 43 -14.74 -2.47 15.07
N ASP A 44 -16.00 -2.38 14.67
CA ASP A 44 -16.45 -2.91 13.38
C ASP A 44 -15.85 -2.07 12.26
N TYR A 45 -15.21 -2.73 11.29
CA TYR A 45 -14.52 -2.06 10.19
C TYR A 45 -14.88 -2.72 8.87
N PHE A 46 -15.40 -1.91 7.95
CA PHE A 46 -15.71 -2.33 6.60
C PHE A 46 -14.61 -1.86 5.63
N PRO A 47 -13.76 -2.76 5.10
CA PRO A 47 -12.56 -2.38 4.35
C PRO A 47 -12.88 -1.73 3.01
N ALA A 48 -14.00 -2.07 2.38
CA ALA A 48 -14.43 -1.50 1.10
C ALA A 48 -15.05 -0.11 1.30
N THR A 49 -14.21 0.84 1.71
CA THR A 49 -14.57 2.23 1.99
C THR A 49 -13.58 3.16 1.29
N TYR A 50 -14.08 4.20 0.63
CA TYR A 50 -13.25 5.25 0.02
C TYR A 50 -13.71 6.65 0.43
N PHE A 51 -12.85 7.64 0.21
CA PHE A 51 -13.08 9.03 0.60
C PHE A 51 -12.91 9.94 -0.61
N LEU A 52 -13.83 10.89 -0.78
CA LEU A 52 -13.74 11.94 -1.80
C LEU A 52 -13.82 13.33 -1.17
N THR A 53 -13.33 14.33 -1.88
CA THR A 53 -13.48 15.75 -1.52
C THR A 53 -14.87 16.30 -1.86
N THR A 54 -15.63 15.57 -2.70
CA THR A 54 -16.98 15.91 -3.16
C THR A 54 -18.02 15.04 -2.48
N ASN A 55 -19.22 15.59 -2.29
CA ASN A 55 -20.39 14.87 -1.76
C ASN A 55 -21.15 14.05 -2.83
N THR A 56 -20.56 13.93 -4.02
CA THR A 56 -21.04 13.11 -5.11
C THR A 56 -20.07 11.95 -5.36
N SER A 57 -20.61 10.74 -5.49
CA SER A 57 -19.85 9.55 -5.87
C SER A 57 -19.89 9.33 -7.39
N PRO A 58 -18.75 8.97 -8.02
CA PRO A 58 -18.71 8.51 -9.40
C PRO A 58 -19.50 7.21 -9.63
N ASP A 59 -19.69 6.40 -8.58
CA ASP A 59 -20.32 5.08 -8.67
C ASP A 59 -21.85 5.13 -8.51
N GLY A 60 -22.44 6.34 -8.40
CA GLY A 60 -23.87 6.58 -8.34
C GLY A 60 -24.35 7.34 -7.11
N ASN A 61 -25.63 7.19 -6.77
CA ASN A 61 -26.29 7.92 -5.67
C ASN A 61 -26.05 7.26 -4.30
N ILE A 62 -24.79 7.09 -3.94
CA ILE A 62 -24.38 6.60 -2.62
C ILE A 62 -24.47 7.79 -1.65
N ALA A 63 -25.26 7.66 -0.58
CA ALA A 63 -25.32 8.70 0.45
C ALA A 63 -23.95 8.83 1.15
N PRO A 64 -23.29 9.99 1.09
CA PRO A 64 -22.00 10.17 1.76
C PRO A 64 -22.18 10.33 3.26
N LEU A 65 -21.21 9.84 4.04
CA LEU A 65 -21.02 10.29 5.42
C LEU A 65 -19.96 11.40 5.45
N ALA A 66 -20.35 12.61 5.85
CA ALA A 66 -19.42 13.71 6.01
C ALA A 66 -18.47 13.45 7.20
N VAL A 67 -17.17 13.56 6.95
CA VAL A 67 -16.12 13.48 7.97
C VAL A 67 -15.53 14.87 8.14
N ALA A 68 -16.11 15.63 9.07
CA ALA A 68 -15.61 16.92 9.51
C ALA A 68 -14.45 16.73 10.49
N ASN A 69 -13.50 17.67 10.54
CA ASN A 69 -12.32 17.68 11.42
C ASN A 69 -11.19 16.73 11.01
N GLN A 70 -10.78 16.77 9.75
CA GLN A 70 -9.55 16.11 9.33
C GLN A 70 -8.32 16.87 9.83
N PRO A 71 -7.33 16.19 10.43
CA PRO A 71 -6.09 16.85 10.83
C PRO A 71 -5.41 17.47 9.60
N ASN A 72 -5.34 18.82 9.58
CA ASN A 72 -4.57 19.59 8.61
C ASN A 72 -4.96 19.39 7.13
N ALA A 73 -6.25 19.23 6.80
CA ALA A 73 -6.70 18.99 5.42
C ALA A 73 -7.51 20.16 4.82
N THR A 74 -7.17 20.51 3.58
CA THR A 74 -8.01 21.25 2.64
C THR A 74 -8.45 20.26 1.55
N PRO A 75 -9.75 20.05 1.33
CA PRO A 75 -10.91 20.67 2.00
C PRO A 75 -11.09 20.18 3.45
N ALA A 76 -11.77 21.01 4.26
CA ALA A 76 -12.03 20.74 5.67
C ALA A 76 -12.95 19.51 5.92
N THR A 77 -13.57 18.98 4.87
CA THR A 77 -14.48 17.83 4.92
C THR A 77 -14.14 16.87 3.79
N LEU A 78 -13.92 15.61 4.15
CA LEU A 78 -14.02 14.52 3.17
C LEU A 78 -15.33 13.78 3.37
N TYR A 79 -15.82 13.20 2.30
CA TYR A 79 -17.02 12.39 2.26
C TYR A 79 -16.62 10.92 2.17
N ARG A 80 -17.05 10.14 3.15
CA ARG A 80 -16.82 8.71 3.23
C ARG A 80 -17.94 7.97 2.52
N TYR A 81 -17.57 7.01 1.66
CA TYR A 81 -18.48 6.14 0.93
C TYR A 81 -18.14 4.68 1.25
N GLU A 82 -19.13 3.90 1.66
CA GLU A 82 -18.98 2.47 1.92
C GLU A 82 -19.61 1.67 0.77
N ILE A 83 -18.87 0.70 0.23
CA ILE A 83 -19.34 -0.19 -0.85
C ILE A 83 -20.19 -1.31 -0.24
N LYS A 84 -21.37 -0.95 0.28
CA LYS A 84 -22.35 -1.89 0.84
C LYS A 84 -23.53 -2.06 -0.12
N PRO A 85 -24.15 -3.25 -0.23
CA PRO A 85 -25.29 -3.46 -1.13
C PRO A 85 -26.42 -2.45 -0.96
N ALA A 86 -26.72 -2.06 0.29
CA ALA A 86 -27.78 -1.10 0.63
C ALA A 86 -27.53 0.32 0.09
N ASN A 87 -26.30 0.64 -0.33
CA ASN A 87 -25.96 1.96 -0.84
C ASN A 87 -26.03 2.05 -2.37
N TYR A 88 -26.33 0.97 -3.08
CA TYR A 88 -26.41 0.94 -4.54
C TYR A 88 -27.85 0.75 -5.00
N SER A 89 -28.21 1.39 -6.11
CA SER A 89 -29.58 1.30 -6.66
C SER A 89 -29.88 -0.04 -7.34
N SER A 90 -28.85 -0.84 -7.65
CA SER A 90 -28.99 -2.17 -8.23
C SER A 90 -27.86 -3.11 -7.78
N ALA A 91 -28.14 -4.42 -7.80
CA ALA A 91 -27.16 -5.46 -7.51
C ALA A 91 -25.98 -5.46 -8.52
N ALA A 92 -26.24 -5.08 -9.78
CA ALA A 92 -25.21 -5.01 -10.81
C ALA A 92 -24.18 -3.89 -10.53
N GLN A 93 -24.63 -2.71 -10.10
CA GLN A 93 -23.74 -1.62 -9.72
C GLN A 93 -22.88 -2.00 -8.50
N TYR A 94 -23.50 -2.61 -7.49
CA TYR A 94 -22.76 -3.11 -6.33
C TYR A 94 -21.70 -4.15 -6.73
N ALA A 95 -22.06 -5.11 -7.59
CA ALA A 95 -21.14 -6.14 -8.06
C ALA A 95 -19.93 -5.55 -8.82
N ALA A 96 -20.15 -4.55 -9.67
CA ALA A 96 -19.08 -3.85 -10.36
C ALA A 96 -18.15 -3.11 -9.38
N ALA A 97 -18.73 -2.36 -8.43
CA ALA A 97 -17.96 -1.58 -7.46
C ALA A 97 -17.14 -2.47 -6.52
N ILE A 98 -17.73 -3.55 -5.98
CA ILE A 98 -17.02 -4.46 -5.08
C ILE A 98 -15.92 -5.24 -5.81
N GLN A 99 -16.12 -5.57 -7.09
CA GLN A 99 -15.07 -6.20 -7.91
C GLN A 99 -13.90 -5.24 -8.16
N ASN A 100 -14.18 -3.98 -8.47
CA ASN A 100 -13.14 -2.95 -8.62
C ASN A 100 -12.35 -2.76 -7.32
N PHE A 101 -13.05 -2.71 -6.17
CA PHE A 101 -12.40 -2.68 -4.88
C PHE A 101 -11.54 -3.92 -4.63
N ALA A 102 -12.04 -5.13 -4.96
CA ALA A 102 -11.28 -6.37 -4.79
C ALA A 102 -10.00 -6.39 -5.63
N ASN A 103 -10.06 -5.91 -6.87
CA ASN A 103 -8.90 -5.75 -7.74
C ASN A 103 -7.90 -4.77 -7.10
N TRP A 104 -8.37 -3.57 -6.72
CA TRP A 104 -7.52 -2.58 -6.07
C TRP A 104 -6.89 -3.11 -4.78
N PHE A 105 -7.67 -3.77 -3.92
CA PHE A 105 -7.23 -4.30 -2.65
C PHE A 105 -6.17 -5.40 -2.84
N SER A 106 -6.31 -6.22 -3.88
CA SER A 106 -5.35 -7.28 -4.17
C SER A 106 -3.98 -6.74 -4.59
N TYR A 107 -3.95 -5.63 -5.35
CA TYR A 107 -2.72 -5.12 -5.96
C TYR A 107 -2.15 -3.84 -5.35
N TYR A 108 -2.93 -3.11 -4.54
CA TYR A 108 -2.56 -1.76 -4.09
C TYR A 108 -2.83 -1.48 -2.60
N ARG A 109 -3.40 -2.43 -1.83
CA ARG A 109 -3.78 -2.18 -0.42
C ARG A 109 -2.63 -1.83 0.53
N THR A 110 -1.39 -2.19 0.18
CA THR A 110 -0.21 -1.83 0.99
C THR A 110 0.75 -1.00 0.15
N ARG A 111 1.52 -0.12 0.79
CA ARG A 111 2.60 0.65 0.14
C ARG A 111 3.53 -0.25 -0.66
N HIS A 112 3.80 -1.44 -0.14
CA HIS A 112 4.61 -2.46 -0.80
C HIS A 112 3.99 -2.96 -2.11
N LEU A 113 2.72 -3.34 -2.10
CA LEU A 113 2.00 -3.79 -3.28
C LEU A 113 1.87 -2.67 -4.32
N ALA A 114 1.58 -1.44 -3.87
CA ALA A 114 1.53 -0.28 -4.74
C ALA A 114 2.87 0.03 -5.41
N VAL A 115 3.98 -0.06 -4.68
CA VAL A 115 5.33 0.09 -5.25
C VAL A 115 5.61 -0.98 -6.30
N ARG A 116 5.29 -2.25 -6.03
CA ARG A 116 5.47 -3.34 -7.00
C ARG A 116 4.65 -3.12 -8.27
N GLY A 117 3.38 -2.74 -8.10
CA GLY A 117 2.52 -2.38 -9.22
C GLY A 117 3.10 -1.20 -10.02
N GLY A 118 3.55 -0.16 -9.34
CA GLY A 118 4.17 1.02 -9.96
C GLY A 118 5.44 0.68 -10.76
N ILE A 119 6.36 -0.10 -10.19
CA ILE A 119 7.58 -0.55 -10.90
C ILE A 119 7.19 -1.42 -12.11
N SER A 120 6.25 -2.34 -11.94
CA SER A 120 5.82 -3.23 -13.03
C SER A 120 5.20 -2.45 -14.18
N ILE A 121 4.39 -1.44 -13.90
CA ILE A 121 3.82 -0.54 -14.91
C ILE A 121 4.95 0.28 -15.57
N ALA A 122 5.87 0.85 -14.79
CA ALA A 122 6.98 1.66 -15.33
C ALA A 122 7.92 0.88 -16.25
N LEU A 123 8.08 -0.43 -16.00
CA LEU A 123 8.89 -1.32 -16.83
C LEU A 123 8.08 -2.04 -17.90
N THR A 124 6.77 -1.82 -17.98
CA THR A 124 5.94 -2.41 -19.03
C THR A 124 6.29 -1.77 -20.37
N GLY A 125 6.66 -2.59 -21.35
CA GLY A 125 7.09 -2.11 -22.67
C GLY A 125 8.51 -1.53 -22.72
N VAL A 126 9.27 -1.62 -21.62
CA VAL A 126 10.68 -1.24 -21.60
C VAL A 126 11.53 -2.49 -21.88
N ASP A 127 12.24 -2.47 -23.00
CA ASP A 127 13.09 -3.57 -23.48
C ASP A 127 14.55 -3.18 -23.71
N PHE A 128 14.89 -1.89 -23.63
CA PHE A 128 16.24 -1.38 -23.87
C PHE A 128 17.08 -1.17 -22.59
N LEU A 129 16.51 -1.44 -21.42
CA LEU A 129 17.19 -1.25 -20.13
C LEU A 129 17.88 -2.52 -19.66
N ARG A 130 19.07 -2.33 -19.06
CA ARG A 130 19.74 -3.34 -18.25
C ARG A 130 19.54 -3.00 -16.77
N THR A 131 18.99 -3.92 -15.99
CA THR A 131 18.60 -3.65 -14.59
C THR A 131 19.15 -4.68 -13.63
N GLY A 132 19.53 -4.25 -12.43
CA GLY A 132 19.96 -5.11 -11.35
C GLY A 132 19.08 -4.86 -10.12
N LEU A 133 18.59 -5.93 -9.52
CA LEU A 133 17.75 -5.87 -8.33
C LEU A 133 18.48 -6.49 -7.14
N PHE A 134 18.52 -5.76 -6.03
CA PHE A 134 18.99 -6.27 -4.75
C PHE A 134 18.13 -5.70 -3.62
N THR A 135 18.21 -6.28 -2.42
CA THR A 135 17.42 -5.80 -1.27
C THR A 135 18.31 -5.01 -0.32
N ILE A 136 17.74 -4.01 0.36
CA ILE A 136 18.49 -3.17 1.31
C ILE A 136 19.17 -3.95 2.44
N ASN A 137 18.65 -5.13 2.78
CA ASN A 137 19.15 -6.00 3.86
C ASN A 137 20.02 -7.15 3.35
N SER A 138 20.21 -7.28 2.03
CA SER A 138 21.04 -8.33 1.42
C SER A 138 21.78 -7.74 0.22
N LEU A 139 23.03 -7.35 0.47
CA LEU A 139 23.91 -6.66 -0.48
C LEU A 139 24.80 -7.67 -1.21
N THR A 140 24.19 -8.50 -2.05
CA THR A 140 24.91 -9.49 -2.86
C THR A 140 25.90 -8.81 -3.81
N ASN A 141 27.10 -9.35 -3.95
CA ASN A 141 28.11 -8.82 -4.85
C ASN A 141 28.78 -9.99 -5.62
N PRO A 142 28.70 -10.04 -6.96
CA PRO A 142 28.03 -9.08 -7.85
C PRO A 142 26.51 -9.10 -7.77
N VAL A 143 25.85 -7.94 -7.89
CA VAL A 143 24.43 -7.87 -8.29
C VAL A 143 24.30 -8.40 -9.71
N GLU A 144 23.33 -9.28 -9.92
CA GLU A 144 23.02 -9.85 -11.23
C GLU A 144 22.30 -8.81 -12.10
N MET A 145 22.80 -8.61 -13.32
CA MET A 145 22.23 -7.67 -14.28
C MET A 145 21.37 -8.43 -15.28
N ARG A 146 20.13 -7.98 -15.46
CA ARG A 146 19.12 -8.53 -16.34
C ARG A 146 18.90 -7.61 -17.54
N ASP A 147 18.88 -8.16 -18.73
CA ASP A 147 18.58 -7.45 -19.97
C ASP A 147 17.08 -7.52 -20.26
N LEU A 148 16.39 -6.37 -20.22
CA LEU A 148 14.94 -6.37 -20.42
C LEU A 148 14.52 -6.65 -21.86
N ALA A 149 15.45 -6.69 -22.83
CA ALA A 149 15.20 -7.15 -24.19
C ALA A 149 14.87 -8.65 -24.20
N LEU A 150 15.45 -9.40 -23.27
CA LEU A 150 15.30 -10.85 -23.18
C LEU A 150 14.08 -11.20 -22.33
N ALA A 151 13.16 -11.98 -22.91
CA ALA A 151 11.94 -12.40 -22.23
C ALA A 151 12.21 -13.22 -20.95
N THR A 152 13.29 -14.01 -20.95
CA THR A 152 13.74 -14.81 -19.79
C THR A 152 14.16 -13.91 -18.64
N ASP A 153 15.01 -12.92 -18.89
CA ASP A 153 15.49 -11.97 -17.88
C ASP A 153 14.36 -11.09 -17.35
N ARG A 154 13.41 -10.72 -18.21
CA ARG A 154 12.18 -10.03 -17.79
C ARG A 154 11.33 -10.92 -16.88
N GLY A 155 11.15 -12.19 -17.24
CA GLY A 155 10.48 -13.18 -16.41
C GLY A 155 11.14 -13.32 -15.04
N ASP A 156 12.47 -13.39 -15.00
CA ASP A 156 13.27 -13.50 -13.78
C ASP A 156 13.20 -12.22 -12.93
N LEU A 157 13.13 -11.04 -13.54
CA LEU A 157 12.94 -9.79 -12.79
C LEU A 157 11.60 -9.76 -12.04
N TYR A 158 10.54 -10.34 -12.61
CA TYR A 158 9.23 -10.39 -11.97
C TYR A 158 9.07 -11.64 -11.08
N SER A 159 9.80 -12.72 -11.34
CA SER A 159 9.64 -13.98 -10.64
C SER A 159 9.97 -13.89 -9.14
N THR A 160 9.13 -14.52 -8.32
CA THR A 160 9.40 -14.65 -6.88
C THR A 160 10.53 -15.64 -6.60
N ALA A 161 10.74 -16.62 -7.49
CA ALA A 161 11.72 -17.69 -7.32
C ALA A 161 13.17 -17.21 -7.46
N THR A 162 13.38 -16.20 -8.30
CA THR A 162 14.69 -15.60 -8.61
C THR A 162 15.02 -14.39 -7.74
N GLY A 163 14.14 -14.01 -6.81
CA GLY A 163 14.36 -12.81 -6.01
C GLY A 163 13.81 -11.51 -6.60
N GLY A 164 13.00 -11.60 -7.64
CA GLY A 164 12.42 -10.48 -8.38
C GLY A 164 11.47 -9.57 -7.60
N ILE A 165 10.88 -8.60 -8.31
CA ILE A 165 10.04 -7.51 -7.77
C ILE A 165 8.90 -8.03 -6.90
N PHE A 166 8.30 -9.17 -7.25
CA PHE A 166 7.17 -9.74 -6.50
C PHE A 166 7.59 -10.58 -5.28
N ARG A 167 8.88 -10.81 -5.03
CA ARG A 167 9.37 -11.59 -3.89
C ARG A 167 9.09 -10.91 -2.54
N ASN A 168 8.45 -11.63 -1.63
CA ASN A 168 8.15 -11.12 -0.28
C ASN A 168 9.44 -10.76 0.49
N PRO A 169 9.56 -9.55 1.08
CA PRO A 169 10.79 -9.12 1.75
C PRO A 169 11.07 -9.95 3.00
N GLN A 170 12.36 -10.11 3.31
CA GLN A 170 12.82 -10.60 4.60
C GLN A 170 12.79 -9.50 5.66
N ASN A 171 12.51 -9.89 6.91
CA ASN A 171 12.45 -9.03 8.08
C ASN A 171 13.83 -8.44 8.42
N GLY A 172 13.91 -7.17 8.86
CA GLY A 172 15.18 -6.53 9.18
C GLY A 172 15.10 -5.01 9.35
N GLY A 173 16.26 -4.39 9.59
CA GLY A 173 16.40 -2.93 9.74
C GLY A 173 16.26 -2.17 8.41
N THR A 174 16.63 -0.88 8.42
CA THR A 174 16.67 -0.01 7.22
C THR A 174 18.05 0.62 7.04
N PRO A 175 19.07 -0.15 6.64
CA PRO A 175 20.42 0.35 6.40
C PRO A 175 20.54 1.03 5.01
N ASN A 176 19.75 2.08 4.77
CA ASN A 176 19.67 2.72 3.45
C ASN A 176 21.02 3.29 2.99
N ARG A 177 21.83 3.82 3.91
CA ARG A 177 23.15 4.39 3.59
C ARG A 177 24.08 3.32 2.99
N GLN A 178 24.11 2.14 3.60
CA GLN A 178 24.92 1.01 3.13
C GLN A 178 24.41 0.52 1.78
N ALA A 179 23.10 0.43 1.60
CA ALA A 179 22.51 0.00 0.34
C ALA A 179 22.76 0.99 -0.81
N VAL A 180 22.75 2.31 -0.56
CA VAL A 180 23.13 3.31 -1.58
C VAL A 180 24.63 3.25 -1.89
N ASN A 181 25.48 3.12 -0.87
CA ASN A 181 26.92 2.94 -1.09
C ASN A 181 27.21 1.69 -1.95
N HIS A 182 26.52 0.58 -1.65
CA HIS A 182 26.60 -0.65 -2.42
C HIS A 182 26.13 -0.46 -3.88
N ALA A 183 25.01 0.23 -4.12
CA ALA A 183 24.56 0.57 -5.47
C ALA A 183 25.64 1.35 -6.24
N GLY A 184 26.25 2.35 -5.60
CA GLY A 184 27.37 3.10 -6.17
C GLY A 184 28.55 2.21 -6.54
N GLY A 185 28.91 1.27 -5.65
CA GLY A 185 29.94 0.26 -5.93
C GLY A 185 29.59 -0.66 -7.10
N GLN A 186 28.31 -0.97 -7.34
CA GLN A 186 27.91 -1.76 -8.51
C GLN A 186 28.18 -1.00 -9.81
N PHE A 187 27.91 0.30 -9.88
CA PHE A 187 28.17 1.11 -11.09
C PHE A 187 29.66 1.27 -11.42
N GLN A 188 30.55 1.03 -10.45
CA GLN A 188 32.01 1.06 -10.66
C GLN A 188 32.56 -0.25 -11.24
N ARG A 189 31.74 -1.30 -11.33
CA ARG A 189 32.17 -2.61 -11.84
C ARG A 189 32.48 -2.56 -13.33
N SER A 190 33.52 -3.29 -13.72
CA SER A 190 33.94 -3.48 -15.11
C SER A 190 33.82 -4.95 -15.54
N GLY A 191 33.96 -5.21 -16.84
CA GLY A 191 33.90 -6.56 -17.43
C GLY A 191 32.51 -6.96 -17.94
N ALA A 192 32.34 -8.24 -18.29
CA ALA A 192 31.14 -8.74 -18.98
C ALA A 192 29.82 -8.52 -18.22
N ASN A 193 29.89 -8.47 -16.88
CA ASN A 193 28.74 -8.24 -16.00
C ASN A 193 28.64 -6.79 -15.52
N ALA A 194 29.38 -5.84 -16.09
CA ALA A 194 29.29 -4.43 -15.70
C ALA A 194 27.86 -3.89 -15.95
N PRO A 195 27.30 -3.09 -15.02
CA PRO A 195 26.02 -2.42 -15.25
C PRO A 195 26.09 -1.41 -16.40
N VAL A 196 27.24 -0.75 -16.57
CA VAL A 196 27.51 0.22 -17.63
C VAL A 196 28.38 -0.43 -18.69
N GLN A 197 27.82 -0.62 -19.89
CA GLN A 197 28.53 -1.26 -21.01
C GLN A 197 28.90 -0.26 -22.12
N LEU A 198 28.20 0.87 -22.19
CA LEU A 198 28.38 1.89 -23.24
C LEU A 198 28.59 3.27 -22.60
N ALA A 199 29.40 4.10 -23.26
CA ALA A 199 29.72 5.45 -22.77
C ALA A 199 28.50 6.39 -22.69
N CYS A 200 27.47 6.16 -23.52
CA CYS A 200 26.26 6.98 -23.58
C CYS A 200 25.00 6.26 -23.04
N GLN A 201 25.20 5.20 -22.25
CA GLN A 201 24.08 4.49 -21.63
C GLN A 201 23.38 5.39 -20.59
N ALA A 202 22.07 5.55 -20.71
CA ALA A 202 21.26 6.15 -19.65
C ALA A 202 21.23 5.18 -18.46
N ASN A 203 21.73 5.62 -17.32
CA ASN A 203 21.81 4.81 -16.10
C ASN A 203 20.97 5.43 -15.01
N HIS A 204 20.18 4.59 -14.34
CA HIS A 204 19.32 5.01 -13.25
C HIS A 204 19.46 4.04 -12.07
N GLY A 205 19.54 4.58 -10.86
CA GLY A 205 19.55 3.81 -9.62
C GLY A 205 18.31 4.13 -8.81
N TRP A 206 17.55 3.12 -8.44
CA TRP A 206 16.37 3.30 -7.59
C TRP A 206 16.49 2.45 -6.34
N GLN A 207 16.25 3.06 -5.19
CA GLN A 207 16.13 2.34 -3.94
C GLN A 207 14.67 2.29 -3.52
N CYS A 208 14.11 1.09 -3.51
CA CYS A 208 12.76 0.86 -3.04
C CYS A 208 12.79 0.30 -1.62
N ARG A 209 12.35 1.12 -0.66
CA ARG A 209 12.07 0.65 0.69
C ARG A 209 10.65 0.11 0.72
N TRP A 210 10.55 -1.20 0.89
CA TRP A 210 9.29 -1.94 0.95
C TRP A 210 8.31 -1.46 2.04
N GLN A 211 8.78 -0.73 3.05
CA GLN A 211 7.94 -0.19 4.13
C GLN A 211 7.59 1.32 3.97
N HIS A 212 8.34 2.16 3.23
CA HIS A 212 8.09 3.63 3.12
C HIS A 212 8.17 4.24 1.70
N GLY A 213 8.12 3.46 0.62
CA GLY A 213 8.11 3.99 -0.75
C GLY A 213 9.49 3.98 -1.43
N CYS A 214 9.52 4.28 -2.73
CA CYS A 214 10.76 4.41 -3.49
C CYS A 214 11.21 5.88 -3.51
N THR A 215 12.51 6.09 -3.32
CA THR A 215 13.14 7.39 -3.52
C THR A 215 14.04 7.27 -4.75
N LEU A 216 13.91 8.19 -5.70
CA LEU A 216 14.87 8.34 -6.80
C LEU A 216 16.16 8.96 -6.23
N CYS A 217 17.31 8.40 -6.61
CA CYS A 217 18.62 8.98 -6.35
C CYS A 217 19.32 9.26 -7.68
#